data_AF-A0A957WNI4-F1
#
_entry.id   AF-A0A957WNI4-F1
#
_cell.length_a   1.000
_cell.length_b   1.000
_cell.length_c   1.000
_cell.angle_alpha   90.00
_cell.angle_beta   90.00
_cell.angle_gamma   90.00
#
_symmetry.space_group_name_H-M   'P 1'
#
loop_
_entity.id
_entity.type
_entity.pdbx_description
1 polymer ?
#
loop_
_entity_poly.entity_id
_entity_poly.type
_entity_poly.pdbx_seq_one_letter_code
_entity_poly.pdbx_strand_id
1 'polypeptide(L)' 'MSSGSGLGLAIAKQLVALHGGRFWAESQPNQGITFDLILPTPHQKEMSQPSVRPTSFLF' A
#
# COMPACT_ATOMS: atom_id res chain seq x y z
N MET A 1 32.51 -4.65 -7.90
CA MET A 1 31.47 -3.62 -7.71
C MET A 1 30.14 -4.27 -8.07
N SER A 2 29.37 -4.70 -7.08
CA SER A 2 28.09 -5.36 -7.30
C SER A 2 27.02 -4.29 -7.56
N SER A 3 26.98 -3.75 -8.78
CA SER A 3 25.75 -3.14 -9.26
C SER A 3 24.73 -4.26 -9.32
N GLY A 4 23.73 -4.24 -8.43
CA GLY A 4 22.53 -5.05 -8.63
C GLY A 4 22.07 -4.87 -10.09
N SER A 5 21.56 -5.93 -10.71
CA SER A 5 21.23 -6.04 -12.14
C SER A 5 20.22 -4.99 -12.69
N GLY A 6 19.95 -3.89 -11.98
CA GLY A 6 18.86 -2.95 -12.27
C GLY A 6 17.48 -3.52 -11.94
N LEU A 7 17.43 -4.77 -11.45
CA LEU A 7 16.18 -5.51 -11.25
C LEU A 7 15.34 -4.98 -10.09
N GLY A 8 15.97 -4.40 -9.04
CA GLY A 8 15.24 -3.99 -7.84
C GLY A 8 14.09 -3.02 -8.13
N LEU A 9 14.33 -2.03 -8.99
CA LEU A 9 13.30 -1.05 -9.36
C LEU A 9 12.23 -1.64 -10.29
N ALA A 10 12.64 -2.55 -11.19
CA ALA A 10 11.71 -3.27 -12.05
C ALA A 10 10.76 -4.17 -11.24
N ILE A 11 11.29 -4.88 -10.24
CA ILE A 11 10.52 -5.71 -9.31
C ILE A 11 9.57 -4.83 -8.49
N ALA A 12 10.04 -3.71 -7.95
CA ALA A 12 9.20 -2.78 -7.19
C ALA A 12 8.02 -2.27 -8.02
N LYS A 13 8.29 -1.82 -9.26
CA LYS A 13 7.25 -1.36 -10.19
C LYS A 13 6.22 -2.46 -10.49
N GLN A 14 6.68 -3.70 -10.71
CA GLN A 14 5.80 -4.83 -10.98
C GLN A 14 4.94 -5.19 -9.76
N LEU A 15 5.53 -5.19 -8.55
CA LEU A 15 4.80 -5.44 -7.30
C LEU A 15 3.71 -4.38 -7.10
N VAL A 16 4.02 -3.10 -7.25
CA VAL A 16 3.03 -2.03 -7.11
C VAL A 16 1.90 -2.17 -8.13
N ALA A 17 2.22 -2.52 -9.39
CA ALA A 17 1.21 -2.78 -10.42
C ALA A 17 0.31 -3.97 -10.08
N LEU A 18 0.87 -5.08 -9.58
CA LEU A 18 0.12 -6.27 -9.16
C LEU A 18 -0.85 -5.98 -8.01
N HIS A 19 -0.52 -5.02 -7.14
CA HIS A 19 -1.39 -4.57 -6.05
C HIS A 19 -2.40 -3.49 -6.48
N GLY A 20 -2.46 -3.12 -7.77
CA GLY A 20 -3.34 -2.07 -8.27
C GLY A 20 -2.92 -0.65 -7.84
N GLY A 21 -1.65 -0.47 -7.48
CA GLY A 21 -1.06 0.80 -7.08
C GLY A 21 -0.53 1.62 -8.25
N ARG A 22 0.11 2.75 -7.93
CA ARG A 22 0.87 3.58 -8.90
C ARG A 22 2.30 3.78 -8.42
N PHE A 23 3.23 3.84 -9.36
CA PHE A 23 4.67 4.01 -9.12
C PHE A 23 5.23 5.04 -10.12
N TRP A 24 5.90 6.08 -9.65
CA TRP A 24 6.53 7.10 -10.50
C TRP A 24 7.84 7.60 -9.89
N ALA A 25 8.56 8.42 -10.66
CA ALA A 25 9.81 9.01 -10.21
C ALA A 25 9.86 10.49 -10.60
N GLU A 26 10.32 11.31 -9.69
CA GLU A 26 10.60 12.73 -9.90
C GLU A 26 12.09 12.97 -9.74
N SER A 27 12.71 13.65 -10.70
CA SER A 27 14.13 13.98 -10.62
C SER A 27 14.34 15.41 -11.09
N GLN A 28 15.27 16.11 -10.43
CA GLN A 28 15.75 17.41 -10.85
C GLN A 28 17.26 17.32 -11.09
N PRO A 29 17.80 18.02 -12.12
CA PRO A 29 19.23 18.06 -12.35
C PRO A 29 19.98 18.45 -11.07
N ASN A 30 21.03 17.71 -10.75
CA ASN A 30 21.90 17.91 -9.57
C ASN A 30 21.22 17.73 -8.19
N GLN A 31 20.00 17.18 -8.11
CA GLN A 31 19.28 16.97 -6.84
C GLN A 31 18.93 15.51 -6.55
N GLY A 32 19.37 14.58 -7.41
CA GLY A 32 19.02 13.17 -7.28
C GLY A 32 17.63 12.84 -7.81
N ILE A 33 17.09 11.70 -7.36
CA ILE A 33 15.82 11.14 -7.82
C ILE A 33 15.01 10.64 -6.63
N THR A 34 13.73 10.98 -6.62
CA THR A 34 12.73 10.49 -5.66
C THR A 34 11.82 9.50 -6.38
N PHE A 35 11.55 8.36 -5.74
CA PHE A 35 10.62 7.36 -6.23
C PHE A 35 9.42 7.30 -5.30
N ASP A 36 8.25 7.55 -5.85
CA ASP A 36 6.99 7.57 -5.12
C ASP A 36 6.11 6.40 -5.54
N LEU A 37 5.37 5.86 -4.58
CA LEU A 37 4.40 4.81 -4.82
C LEU A 37 3.16 4.98 -3.95
N ILE A 38 2.03 4.51 -4.44
CA ILE A 38 0.79 4.40 -3.68
C ILE A 38 0.23 2.98 -3.84
N LEU A 39 -0.33 2.46 -2.76
CA LEU A 39 -1.02 1.16 -2.73
C LEU A 39 -2.44 1.35 -2.19
N PRO A 40 -3.45 0.63 -2.73
CA PRO A 40 -4.76 0.59 -2.12
C PRO A 40 -4.69 0.06 -0.69
N THR A 41 -5.24 0.78 0.28
CA THR A 41 -5.41 0.26 1.64
C THR A 41 -6.57 -0.72 1.65
N PRO A 42 -6.44 -1.88 2.33
CA PRO A 42 -7.60 -2.74 2.54
C PRO A 42 -8.68 -1.94 3.25
N HIS A 43 -9.91 -2.00 2.74
CA HIS A 43 -11.06 -1.42 3.43
C HIS A 43 -11.14 -2.12 4.78
N GLN A 44 -10.75 -1.46 5.87
CA GLN A 44 -11.08 -1.92 7.20
C GLN A 44 -12.60 -1.87 7.24
N LYS A 45 -13.24 -3.04 7.04
CA LYS A 45 -14.66 -3.19 7.30
C LYS A 45 -14.77 -2.92 8.79
N GLU A 46 -15.21 -1.71 9.11
CA GLU A 46 -15.53 -1.25 10.45
C GLU A 46 -16.09 -2.43 11.23
N MET A 47 -15.36 -2.85 12.25
CA MET A 47 -15.86 -3.75 13.28
C MET A 47 -16.83 -2.97 14.17
N SER A 48 -17.82 -2.34 13.53
CA SER A 48 -18.98 -1.68 14.09
C SER A 48 -20.12 -2.70 14.06
N GLN A 49 -19.91 -3.87 14.67
CA GLN A 49 -21.07 -4.64 15.11
C GLN A 49 -21.56 -3.98 16.40
N PRO A 50 -22.77 -3.41 16.43
CA PRO A 50 -23.35 -3.00 17.68
C PRO A 50 -23.47 -4.27 18.53
N SER A 51 -22.78 -4.27 19.67
CA SER A 51 -22.92 -5.26 20.73
C SER A 51 -24.42 -5.53 20.92
N VAL A 52 -24.86 -6.71 20.49
CA VAL A 52 -26.24 -7.18 20.65
C VAL A 52 -26.51 -7.10 22.14
N ARG A 53 -27.40 -6.19 22.56
CA ARG A 53 -27.85 -6.15 23.94
C ARG A 53 -28.41 -7.55 24.24
N PRO A 54 -27.92 -8.27 25.25
CA PRO A 54 -28.61 -9.47 25.67
C PRO A 54 -30.02 -8.99 26.06
N THR A 55 -31.02 -9.43 25.30
CA THR A 55 -32.42 -9.24 25.68
C THR A 55 -32.51 -9.74 27.10
N SER A 56 -32.73 -8.82 28.04
CA SER A 56 -32.92 -9.15 29.43
C SER A 56 -34.02 -10.19 29.49
N PHE A 57 -33.64 -11.41 29.89
CA PHE A 57 -34.56 -12.30 30.57
C PHE A 57 -35.16 -11.52 31.76
N LEU A 58 -36.35 -11.92 32.22
CA LEU A 58 -37.24 -11.21 33.15
C LEU A 58 -38.13 -10.22 32.37
N PHE A 59 -39.32 -10.61 31.91
CA PHE A 59 -40.47 -11.13 32.66
C PHE A 59 -41.30 -12.14 31.85
#